data_AF-A0A2T4VMV6-F1
#
_entry.id   AF-A0A2T4VMV6-F1
#
_cell.length_a   1.000
_cell.length_b   1.000
_cell.length_c   1.000
_cell.angle_alpha   90.00
_cell.angle_beta   90.00
_cell.angle_gamma   90.00
#
_symmetry.space_group_name_H-M   'P 1'
#
loop_
_entity.id
_entity.type
_entity.pdbx_description
1 polymer ?
#
loop_
_entity_poly.entity_id
_entity_poly.type
_entity_poly.pdbx_seq_one_letter_code
_entity_poly.pdbx_strand_id
1 'polypeptide(L)'
;MNVTGIVWVLSLLSAPPTPSSDLLCAQRAPCQVVETLDGGKDAQGRALEVKHLELGWADVETSSQFLGRKFGPGGRSESGSRESGQCEVGEWWLVRPSQPAQLLLSVCNNGYGAAGVGDDSVTVGDNFFTHEQSGGSRERWTLTRTLQLSPLRLLRESQRSYDALDDGDKESGELWDFETLRGEVIRAAPTCEPGESSLGERSLPYLPQVQVDKTYLEEGWKKAGLGECGYTAGNFLLGNQDDPKDASLKALLVAPDTLLVEVHDDKWTGPSAKWLNDDHVEVWLAPEAPQELTGCGKPTAEQKPSQWGIRIVDGQVFPAFGSPRQTLQVERAALPGKKGYLLKLKLPTPFKGISVVYSDSDSGKKQELMLATSLVKFGRPETLNPVRVVSPKEATCAVKNGVLAVVPGPPPKTEPDVAVLGMP
;
A
#
# COMPACT_ATOMS: atom_id res chain seq x y z
N MET A 1 44.15 -65.66 10.04
CA MET A 1 43.58 -65.24 8.74
C MET A 1 42.94 -63.87 8.96
N ASN A 2 43.67 -62.79 8.67
CA ASN A 2 43.15 -61.42 8.73
C ASN A 2 43.16 -60.88 7.31
N VAL A 3 41.97 -60.49 6.82
CA VAL A 3 41.79 -59.91 5.48
C VAL A 3 41.74 -58.40 5.64
N THR A 4 42.77 -57.72 5.15
CA THR A 4 42.88 -56.26 5.06
C THR A 4 42.15 -55.81 3.79
N GLY A 5 41.04 -55.08 3.94
CA GLY A 5 40.30 -54.45 2.84
C GLY A 5 40.80 -53.02 2.59
N ILE A 6 41.27 -52.76 1.37
CA ILE A 6 41.64 -51.43 0.86
C ILE A 6 40.37 -50.70 0.41
N VAL A 7 40.09 -49.54 0.98
CA VAL A 7 39.02 -48.63 0.55
C VAL A 7 39.59 -47.65 -0.47
N TRP A 8 39.07 -47.67 -1.70
CA TRP A 8 39.34 -46.66 -2.72
C TRP A 8 38.37 -45.49 -2.54
N VAL A 9 38.90 -44.29 -2.32
CA VAL A 9 38.14 -43.04 -2.38
C VAL A 9 38.14 -42.56 -3.83
N LEU A 10 36.99 -42.66 -4.49
CA LEU A 10 36.74 -42.06 -5.80
C LEU A 10 36.34 -40.60 -5.60
N SER A 11 37.25 -39.69 -5.94
CA SER A 11 36.94 -38.27 -6.08
C SER A 11 36.03 -38.08 -7.30
N LEU A 12 34.77 -37.71 -7.07
CA LEU A 12 33.85 -37.26 -8.11
C LEU A 12 34.25 -35.84 -8.52
N LEU A 13 34.93 -35.71 -9.66
CA LEU A 13 35.02 -34.45 -10.40
C LEU A 13 33.63 -34.14 -10.96
N SER A 14 33.02 -33.06 -10.48
CA SER A 14 31.78 -32.51 -11.02
C SER A 14 31.96 -32.24 -12.52
N ALA A 15 31.09 -32.79 -13.37
CA ALA A 15 31.06 -32.46 -14.78
C ALA A 15 30.70 -30.96 -14.96
N PRO A 16 31.25 -30.27 -15.98
CA PRO A 16 30.88 -28.89 -16.27
C PRO A 16 29.36 -28.80 -16.56
N PRO A 17 28.70 -27.69 -16.18
CA PRO A 17 27.27 -27.50 -16.42
C PRO A 17 26.99 -27.61 -17.92
N THR A 18 25.99 -28.42 -18.27
CA THR A 18 25.55 -28.58 -19.67
C THR A 18 24.84 -27.28 -20.09
N PRO A 19 25.17 -26.69 -21.25
CA PRO A 19 24.47 -25.50 -21.71
C PRO A 19 22.97 -25.77 -21.80
N SER A 20 22.17 -24.90 -21.17
CA SER A 20 20.71 -25.05 -21.12
C SER A 20 20.11 -24.95 -22.52
N SER A 21 19.36 -25.97 -22.93
CA SER A 21 18.59 -25.96 -24.18
C SER A 21 17.26 -25.19 -24.07
N ASP A 22 17.00 -24.54 -22.92
CA ASP A 22 15.78 -23.79 -22.71
C ASP A 22 15.73 -22.57 -23.65
N LEU A 23 14.57 -22.35 -24.28
CA LEU A 23 14.34 -21.25 -25.19
C LEU A 23 14.52 -19.88 -24.51
N LEU A 24 14.32 -19.79 -23.19
CA LEU A 24 14.60 -18.56 -22.45
C LEU A 24 16.09 -18.22 -22.46
N CYS A 25 16.99 -19.20 -22.55
CA CYS A 25 18.42 -18.92 -22.63
C CYS A 25 18.86 -18.38 -23.99
N ALA A 26 18.18 -18.68 -25.09
CA ALA A 26 18.32 -18.01 -26.40
C ALA A 26 19.74 -17.53 -26.79
N GLN A 27 20.74 -18.43 -26.77
CA GLN A 27 22.16 -18.16 -27.09
C GLN A 27 22.91 -17.22 -26.12
N ARG A 28 22.29 -16.82 -25.00
CA ARG A 28 22.95 -16.07 -23.94
C ARG A 28 23.90 -17.00 -23.21
N ALA A 29 25.16 -16.61 -23.08
CA ALA A 29 26.17 -17.37 -22.34
C ALA A 29 26.91 -16.44 -21.36
N PRO A 30 27.11 -16.87 -20.10
CA PRO A 30 26.48 -18.04 -19.48
C PRO A 30 24.96 -17.84 -19.32
N CYS A 31 24.22 -18.95 -19.34
CA CYS A 31 22.79 -18.97 -19.03
C CYS A 31 22.36 -20.38 -18.60
N GLN A 32 21.71 -20.47 -17.44
CA GLN A 32 21.15 -21.69 -16.92
C GLN A 32 19.79 -21.42 -16.30
N VAL A 33 18.82 -22.31 -16.57
CA VAL A 33 17.60 -22.36 -15.76
C VAL A 33 17.94 -23.17 -14.52
N VAL A 34 18.00 -22.51 -13.37
CA VAL A 34 18.40 -23.14 -12.11
C VAL A 34 17.20 -23.62 -11.30
N GLU A 35 16.03 -22.99 -11.49
CA GLU A 35 14.79 -23.40 -10.84
C GLU A 35 13.59 -23.25 -11.77
N THR A 36 12.61 -24.13 -11.59
CA THR A 36 11.26 -24.00 -12.15
C THR A 36 10.27 -24.24 -11.01
N LEU A 37 9.56 -23.18 -10.63
CA LEU A 37 8.67 -23.12 -9.48
C LEU A 37 7.21 -23.21 -9.96
N ASP A 38 6.39 -23.93 -9.21
CA ASP A 38 4.94 -24.01 -9.43
C ASP A 38 4.29 -22.67 -9.05
N GLY A 39 3.77 -21.96 -10.04
CA GLY A 39 3.04 -20.70 -9.87
C GLY A 39 1.55 -20.90 -9.64
N GLY A 40 1.09 -22.13 -9.44
CA GLY A 40 -0.31 -22.47 -9.24
C GLY A 40 -1.09 -22.54 -10.55
N LYS A 41 -2.31 -22.01 -10.54
CA LYS A 41 -3.21 -22.08 -11.70
C LYS A 41 -3.79 -20.74 -12.08
N ASP A 42 -4.04 -20.55 -13.37
CA ASP A 42 -4.81 -19.43 -13.86
C ASP A 42 -6.32 -19.59 -13.61
N ALA A 43 -7.09 -18.56 -13.99
CA ALA A 43 -8.54 -18.55 -13.84
C ALA A 43 -9.27 -19.64 -14.66
N GLN A 44 -8.58 -20.29 -15.62
CA GLN A 44 -9.08 -21.42 -16.40
C GLN A 44 -8.58 -22.77 -15.86
N GLY A 45 -7.86 -22.78 -14.74
CA GLY A 45 -7.31 -23.98 -14.11
C GLY A 45 -6.05 -24.52 -14.79
N ARG A 46 -5.42 -23.75 -15.68
CA ARG A 46 -4.18 -24.14 -16.37
C ARG A 46 -2.97 -23.79 -15.51
N ALA A 47 -1.96 -24.66 -15.53
CA ALA A 47 -0.75 -24.48 -14.72
C ALA A 47 0.03 -23.21 -15.11
N LEU A 48 0.58 -22.54 -14.10
CA LEU A 48 1.50 -21.42 -14.22
C LEU A 48 2.88 -21.87 -13.73
N GLU A 49 3.94 -21.47 -14.41
CA GLU A 49 5.32 -21.76 -13.98
C GLU A 49 6.10 -20.46 -13.85
N VAL A 50 6.98 -20.39 -12.85
CA VAL A 50 7.99 -19.32 -12.74
C VAL A 50 9.37 -19.94 -12.89
N LYS A 51 10.13 -19.51 -13.89
CA LYS A 51 11.49 -19.98 -14.14
C LYS A 51 12.50 -18.96 -13.67
N HIS A 52 13.49 -19.42 -12.89
CA HIS A 52 14.64 -18.62 -12.47
C HIS A 52 15.84 -18.96 -13.36
N LEU A 53 16.39 -17.93 -14.00
CA LEU A 53 17.57 -18.01 -14.84
C LEU A 53 18.75 -17.32 -14.14
N GLU A 54 19.86 -18.03 -14.05
CA GLU A 54 21.16 -17.44 -13.72
C GLU A 54 21.94 -17.19 -15.00
N LEU A 55 22.44 -15.96 -15.15
CA LEU A 55 23.14 -15.49 -16.34
C LEU A 55 24.63 -15.23 -16.10
N GLY A 56 25.14 -15.66 -14.93
CA GLY A 56 26.51 -15.45 -14.48
C GLY A 56 26.78 -14.05 -13.94
N TRP A 57 28.04 -13.64 -13.96
CA TRP A 57 28.54 -12.42 -13.36
C TRP A 57 28.69 -11.29 -14.38
N ALA A 58 28.25 -10.09 -14.04
CA ALA A 58 28.44 -8.88 -14.86
C ALA A 58 28.96 -7.72 -14.03
N ASP A 59 29.55 -6.74 -14.71
CA ASP A 59 29.85 -5.43 -14.14
C ASP A 59 28.56 -4.70 -13.71
N VAL A 60 28.53 -4.14 -12.50
CA VAL A 60 27.34 -3.48 -11.92
C VAL A 60 26.94 -2.24 -12.72
N GLU A 61 27.90 -1.41 -13.11
CA GLU A 61 27.63 -0.16 -13.85
C GLU A 61 26.96 -0.46 -15.19
N THR A 62 27.48 -1.43 -15.92
CA THR A 62 26.95 -1.87 -17.21
C THR A 62 25.59 -2.55 -17.05
N SER A 63 25.41 -3.36 -16.00
CA SER A 63 24.18 -4.10 -15.74
C SER A 63 23.00 -3.22 -15.33
N SER A 64 23.29 -2.09 -14.70
CA SER A 64 22.26 -1.12 -14.28
C SER A 64 21.36 -0.67 -15.44
N GLN A 65 21.88 -0.64 -16.67
CA GLN A 65 21.15 -0.27 -17.88
C GLN A 65 20.10 -1.31 -18.31
N PHE A 66 20.25 -2.54 -17.84
CA PHE A 66 19.37 -3.66 -18.16
C PHE A 66 18.41 -3.98 -17.02
N LEU A 67 18.53 -3.34 -15.84
CA LEU A 67 17.55 -3.51 -14.78
C LEU A 67 16.16 -3.10 -15.28
N GLY A 68 15.20 -3.97 -15.04
CA GLY A 68 13.84 -3.85 -15.54
C GLY A 68 13.64 -4.39 -16.96
N ARG A 69 14.66 -4.98 -17.59
CA ARG A 69 14.61 -5.54 -18.94
C ARG A 69 15.38 -6.86 -19.02
N LYS A 70 15.11 -7.62 -20.08
CA LYS A 70 15.87 -8.82 -20.41
C LYS A 70 17.33 -8.46 -20.68
N PHE A 71 18.23 -9.19 -20.06
CA PHE A 71 19.66 -9.10 -20.33
C PHE A 71 20.00 -9.66 -21.71
N GLY A 72 20.74 -8.87 -22.49
CA GLY A 72 21.23 -9.23 -23.82
C GLY A 72 22.28 -10.35 -23.80
N PRO A 73 22.81 -10.79 -24.95
CA PRO A 73 23.59 -12.04 -25.05
C PRO A 73 25.03 -12.02 -24.52
N GLY A 74 25.61 -10.86 -24.17
CA GLY A 74 27.03 -10.75 -23.78
C GLY A 74 27.27 -9.93 -22.51
N GLY A 75 28.55 -9.74 -22.20
CA GLY A 75 29.00 -8.94 -21.05
C GLY A 75 28.99 -9.67 -19.71
N ARG A 76 28.95 -11.01 -19.73
CA ARG A 76 28.88 -11.86 -18.53
C ARG A 76 29.93 -12.96 -18.52
N SER A 77 30.35 -13.37 -17.33
CA SER A 77 31.31 -14.44 -17.07
C SER A 77 30.76 -15.50 -16.13
N GLU A 78 31.26 -16.74 -16.22
CA GLU A 78 30.84 -17.83 -15.33
C GLU A 78 31.26 -17.60 -13.87
N SER A 79 32.36 -16.87 -13.69
CA SER A 79 32.89 -16.47 -12.38
C SER A 79 33.07 -14.97 -12.31
N GLY A 80 32.91 -14.41 -11.12
CA GLY A 80 33.17 -13.00 -10.85
C GLY A 80 33.43 -12.76 -9.37
N SER A 81 33.68 -11.50 -9.02
CA SER A 81 33.83 -11.09 -7.64
C SER A 81 33.12 -9.77 -7.37
N ARG A 82 32.45 -9.73 -6.22
CA ARG A 82 31.83 -8.52 -5.68
C ARG A 82 32.86 -7.42 -5.42
N GLU A 83 34.08 -7.80 -5.02
CA GLU A 83 35.20 -6.88 -4.77
C GLU A 83 35.65 -6.14 -6.04
N SER A 84 35.44 -6.76 -7.21
CA SER A 84 35.73 -6.15 -8.52
C SER A 84 34.55 -5.35 -9.09
N GLY A 85 33.54 -5.02 -8.28
CA GLY A 85 32.37 -4.27 -8.75
C GLY A 85 31.42 -5.08 -9.64
N GLN A 86 31.44 -6.41 -9.51
CA GLN A 86 30.55 -7.30 -10.27
C GLN A 86 29.37 -7.79 -9.42
N CYS A 87 28.32 -8.23 -10.09
CA CYS A 87 27.13 -8.82 -9.49
C CYS A 87 26.72 -10.11 -10.21
N GLU A 88 25.98 -10.95 -9.51
CA GLU A 88 25.30 -12.11 -10.08
C GLU A 88 24.02 -11.64 -10.77
N VAL A 89 23.88 -11.99 -12.04
CA VAL A 89 22.74 -11.58 -12.87
C VAL A 89 21.70 -12.69 -12.88
N GLY A 90 20.47 -12.33 -12.50
CA GLY A 90 19.33 -13.23 -12.43
C GLY A 90 18.08 -12.69 -13.12
N GLU A 91 17.26 -13.57 -13.68
CA GLU A 91 15.95 -13.24 -14.24
C GLU A 91 14.88 -14.23 -13.78
N TRP A 92 13.67 -13.72 -13.49
CA TRP A 92 12.50 -14.54 -13.21
C TRP A 92 11.45 -14.33 -14.29
N TRP A 93 11.00 -15.44 -14.87
CA TRP A 93 10.08 -15.46 -16.00
C TRP A 93 8.81 -16.21 -15.66
N LEU A 94 7.66 -15.59 -15.91
CA LEU A 94 6.37 -16.25 -15.87
C LEU A 94 6.12 -16.95 -17.22
N VAL A 95 5.93 -18.26 -17.17
CA VAL A 95 5.57 -19.09 -18.31
C VAL A 95 4.10 -19.48 -18.19
N ARG A 96 3.34 -19.23 -19.26
CA ARG A 96 1.90 -19.51 -19.33
C ARG A 96 1.57 -20.32 -20.58
N PRO A 97 0.59 -21.24 -20.51
CA PRO A 97 0.17 -22.02 -21.67
C PRO A 97 -0.30 -21.12 -22.81
N SER A 98 0.28 -21.32 -24.00
CA SER A 98 -0.08 -20.61 -25.24
C SER A 98 0.10 -19.09 -25.18
N GLN A 99 0.96 -18.58 -24.30
CA GLN A 99 1.37 -17.18 -24.28
C GLN A 99 2.89 -17.05 -24.29
N PRO A 100 3.44 -15.94 -24.80
CA PRO A 100 4.85 -15.61 -24.60
C PRO A 100 5.18 -15.58 -23.10
N ALA A 101 6.37 -16.08 -22.75
CA ALA A 101 6.90 -15.92 -21.41
C ALA A 101 7.06 -14.43 -21.09
N GLN A 102 6.72 -14.04 -19.86
CA GLN A 102 6.78 -12.66 -19.40
C GLN A 102 7.88 -12.52 -18.36
N LEU A 103 8.83 -11.60 -18.58
CA LEU A 103 9.80 -11.24 -17.57
C LEU A 103 9.07 -10.60 -16.38
N LEU A 104 9.23 -11.17 -15.19
CA LEU A 104 8.70 -10.63 -13.94
C LEU A 104 9.71 -9.69 -13.29
N LEU A 105 10.97 -10.13 -13.22
CA LEU A 105 12.04 -9.48 -12.49
C LEU A 105 13.38 -9.76 -13.17
N SER A 106 14.27 -8.77 -13.17
CA SER A 106 15.66 -8.87 -13.61
C SER A 106 16.53 -8.18 -12.56
N VAL A 107 17.53 -8.88 -12.02
CA VAL A 107 18.39 -8.35 -10.94
C VAL A 107 19.87 -8.44 -11.29
N CYS A 108 20.65 -7.64 -10.59
CA CYS A 108 22.10 -7.67 -10.54
C CYS A 108 22.44 -7.69 -9.05
N ASN A 109 22.42 -8.88 -8.45
CA ASN A 109 22.58 -9.07 -7.02
C ASN A 109 24.07 -9.11 -6.68
N ASN A 110 24.57 -8.12 -5.95
CA ASN A 110 25.96 -8.11 -5.48
C ASN A 110 26.09 -8.65 -4.04
N GLY A 111 24.99 -9.15 -3.46
CA GLY A 111 24.88 -9.74 -2.12
C GLY A 111 25.56 -8.97 -1.00
N TYR A 112 25.69 -7.66 -1.17
CA TYR A 112 26.30 -6.76 -0.22
C TYR A 112 25.34 -5.60 0.00
N GLY A 113 24.37 -5.82 0.89
CA GLY A 113 23.36 -4.81 1.25
C GLY A 113 23.92 -3.40 1.47
N ALA A 114 25.15 -3.27 1.97
CA ALA A 114 25.78 -1.99 2.23
C ALA A 114 26.21 -1.16 0.98
N ALA A 115 26.14 -1.70 -0.24
CA ALA A 115 26.49 -1.00 -1.49
C ALA A 115 25.29 -0.44 -2.27
N GLY A 116 24.09 -0.39 -1.67
CA GLY A 116 22.92 0.24 -2.29
C GLY A 116 22.21 -0.58 -3.37
N VAL A 117 22.62 -1.83 -3.57
CA VAL A 117 22.00 -2.77 -4.54
C VAL A 117 21.08 -3.79 -3.83
N GLY A 118 21.44 -4.22 -2.62
CA GLY A 118 20.62 -5.10 -1.78
C GLY A 118 20.77 -6.60 -2.08
N ASP A 119 20.29 -7.42 -1.14
CA ASP A 119 20.11 -8.86 -1.26
C ASP A 119 18.66 -9.11 -1.71
N ASP A 120 18.49 -9.83 -2.81
CA ASP A 120 17.19 -10.20 -3.35
C ASP A 120 16.74 -11.57 -2.84
N SER A 121 15.47 -11.69 -2.49
CA SER A 121 14.79 -12.95 -2.24
C SER A 121 13.47 -13.02 -3.01
N VAL A 122 13.13 -14.20 -3.50
CA VAL A 122 11.91 -14.44 -4.28
C VAL A 122 11.14 -15.61 -3.65
N THR A 123 9.84 -15.41 -3.48
CA THR A 123 8.90 -16.45 -3.08
C THR A 123 7.81 -16.58 -4.14
N VAL A 124 7.52 -17.81 -4.56
CA VAL A 124 6.44 -18.13 -5.50
C VAL A 124 5.45 -19.05 -4.78
N GLY A 125 4.16 -18.76 -4.92
CA GLY A 125 3.10 -19.67 -4.47
C GLY A 125 1.89 -19.63 -5.40
N ASP A 126 0.75 -20.11 -4.92
CA ASP A 126 -0.45 -20.27 -5.76
C ASP A 126 -0.95 -18.92 -6.30
N ASN A 127 -0.64 -18.66 -7.57
CA ASN A 127 -0.97 -17.45 -8.31
C ASN A 127 -0.33 -16.16 -7.75
N PHE A 128 0.77 -16.25 -7.00
CA PHE A 128 1.52 -15.07 -6.53
C PHE A 128 3.04 -15.19 -6.68
N PHE A 129 3.67 -14.04 -6.87
CA PHE A 129 5.13 -13.86 -6.92
C PHE A 129 5.51 -12.69 -6.03
N THR A 130 6.32 -12.94 -5.01
CA THR A 130 6.81 -11.91 -4.10
C THR A 130 8.31 -11.75 -4.29
N HIS A 131 8.73 -10.52 -4.56
CA HIS A 131 10.13 -10.11 -4.53
C HIS A 131 10.35 -9.23 -3.32
N GLU A 132 11.35 -9.57 -2.53
CA GLU A 132 11.86 -8.74 -1.45
C GLU A 132 13.33 -8.42 -1.74
N GLN A 133 13.66 -7.14 -1.69
CA GLN A 133 15.02 -6.65 -1.78
C GLN A 133 15.35 -5.93 -0.48
N SER A 134 16.46 -6.30 0.17
CA SER A 134 16.88 -5.67 1.42
C SER A 134 18.32 -5.22 1.36
N GLY A 135 18.66 -4.12 2.03
CA GLY A 135 20.01 -3.59 1.98
C GLY A 135 20.33 -2.66 3.13
N GLY A 136 21.37 -1.88 2.94
CA GLY A 136 21.92 -0.97 3.93
C GLY A 136 22.96 -1.58 4.87
N SER A 137 23.63 -0.70 5.62
CA SER A 137 24.62 -1.07 6.63
C SER A 137 24.08 -0.78 8.03
N ARG A 138 24.23 0.46 8.49
CA ARG A 138 23.56 0.99 9.67
C ARG A 138 22.11 1.32 9.34
N GLU A 139 21.89 2.18 8.35
CA GLU A 139 20.54 2.42 7.82
C GLU A 139 20.18 1.28 6.89
N ARG A 140 19.32 0.39 7.38
CA ARG A 140 18.79 -0.77 6.66
C ARG A 140 17.53 -0.37 5.92
N TRP A 141 17.24 -1.07 4.84
CA TRP A 141 16.00 -0.90 4.10
C TRP A 141 15.51 -2.23 3.53
N THR A 142 14.21 -2.28 3.25
CA THR A 142 13.53 -3.42 2.63
C THR A 142 12.45 -2.91 1.69
N LEU A 143 12.43 -3.41 0.47
CA LEU A 143 11.39 -3.20 -0.54
C LEU A 143 10.75 -4.56 -0.82
N THR A 144 9.44 -4.67 -0.64
CA THR A 144 8.67 -5.88 -0.93
C THR A 144 7.59 -5.56 -1.95
N ARG A 145 7.52 -6.33 -3.05
CA ARG A 145 6.49 -6.23 -4.07
C ARG A 145 5.87 -7.58 -4.32
N THR A 146 4.54 -7.66 -4.25
CA THR A 146 3.78 -8.90 -4.50
C THR A 146 2.94 -8.75 -5.75
N LEU A 147 3.14 -9.64 -6.72
CA LEU A 147 2.32 -9.77 -7.92
C LEU A 147 1.33 -10.92 -7.80
N GLN A 148 0.18 -10.78 -8.42
CA GLN A 148 -0.62 -11.89 -8.90
C GLN A 148 -0.13 -12.31 -10.28
N LEU A 149 -0.03 -13.60 -10.56
CA LEU A 149 0.49 -14.13 -11.83
C LEU A 149 -0.57 -14.15 -12.95
N SER A 150 -1.84 -14.35 -12.59
CA SER A 150 -2.97 -14.41 -13.52
C SER A 150 -4.31 -13.96 -12.90
N PRO A 151 -4.97 -12.92 -13.44
CA PRO A 151 -4.39 -11.93 -14.33
C PRO A 151 -3.17 -11.25 -13.68
N LEU A 152 -2.17 -10.93 -14.50
CA LEU A 152 -0.93 -10.33 -14.02
C LEU A 152 -1.18 -8.91 -13.48
N ARG A 153 -0.88 -8.66 -12.20
CA ARG A 153 -1.06 -7.34 -11.56
C ARG A 153 -0.27 -7.22 -10.26
N LEU A 154 0.02 -5.99 -9.85
CA LEU A 154 0.58 -5.70 -8.52
C LEU A 154 -0.54 -5.78 -7.46
N LEU A 155 -0.30 -6.55 -6.40
CA LEU A 155 -1.22 -6.72 -5.27
C LEU A 155 -0.82 -5.87 -4.08
N ARG A 156 0.49 -5.84 -3.77
CA ARG A 156 1.04 -5.15 -2.61
C ARG A 156 2.40 -4.57 -2.91
N GLU A 157 2.68 -3.43 -2.29
CA GLU A 157 4.00 -2.82 -2.23
C GLU A 157 4.27 -2.35 -0.79
N SER A 158 5.50 -2.55 -0.33
CA SER A 158 5.98 -2.09 0.97
C SER A 158 7.42 -1.62 0.83
N GLN A 159 7.73 -0.46 1.38
CA GLN A 159 9.11 0.00 1.54
C GLN A 159 9.31 0.38 3.00
N ARG A 160 10.39 -0.10 3.62
CA ARG A 160 10.77 0.25 5.00
C ARG A 160 12.25 0.57 5.08
N SER A 161 12.60 1.42 6.02
CA SER A 161 13.98 1.75 6.39
C SER A 161 14.08 1.92 7.89
N TYR A 162 15.20 1.50 8.50
CA TYR A 162 15.43 1.63 9.94
C TYR A 162 16.93 1.68 10.27
N ASP A 163 17.30 2.33 11.37
CA ASP A 163 18.67 2.32 11.91
C ASP A 163 18.87 1.03 12.72
N ALA A 164 19.76 0.14 12.27
CA ALA A 164 20.03 -1.15 12.90
C ALA A 164 20.71 -1.04 14.28
N LEU A 165 21.16 0.15 14.68
CA LEU A 165 21.72 0.41 16.00
C LEU A 165 20.73 1.10 16.95
N ASP A 166 19.52 1.38 16.48
CA ASP A 166 18.46 2.03 17.23
C ASP A 166 17.30 1.03 17.44
N ASP A 167 16.60 1.10 18.57
CA ASP A 167 15.58 0.11 18.97
C ASP A 167 14.23 0.30 18.23
N GLY A 168 14.29 0.64 16.94
CA GLY A 168 13.13 0.87 16.07
C GLY A 168 12.61 2.31 16.06
N ASP A 169 13.17 3.23 16.85
CA ASP A 169 12.77 4.64 16.88
C ASP A 169 13.05 5.38 15.58
N LYS A 170 13.90 4.84 14.70
CA LYS A 170 14.19 5.41 13.38
C LYS A 170 13.60 4.61 12.22
N GLU A 171 12.59 3.79 12.48
CA GLU A 171 11.85 3.12 11.38
C GLU A 171 10.94 4.10 10.64
N SER A 172 11.04 4.14 9.31
CA SER A 172 10.10 4.79 8.41
C SER A 172 9.74 3.89 7.24
N GLY A 173 8.61 4.12 6.59
CA GLY A 173 8.19 3.31 5.45
C GLY A 173 6.79 3.61 4.96
N GLU A 174 6.40 2.91 3.90
CA GLU A 174 5.06 2.94 3.34
C GLU A 174 4.62 1.51 3.03
N LEU A 175 3.34 1.23 3.22
CA LEU A 175 2.70 -0.03 2.84
C LEU A 175 1.43 0.29 2.08
N TRP A 176 1.18 -0.43 0.99
CA TRP A 176 -0.05 -0.30 0.21
C TRP A 176 -0.51 -1.65 -0.34
N ASP A 177 -1.80 -1.94 -0.16
CA ASP A 177 -2.53 -3.08 -0.72
C ASP A 177 -3.56 -2.57 -1.75
N PHE A 178 -3.34 -2.95 -3.00
CA PHE A 178 -4.12 -2.49 -4.14
C PHE A 178 -5.49 -3.17 -4.24
N GLU A 179 -5.67 -4.34 -3.64
CA GLU A 179 -6.95 -5.07 -3.67
C GLU A 179 -7.94 -4.51 -2.66
N THR A 180 -7.44 -4.09 -1.51
CA THR A 180 -8.26 -3.58 -0.40
C THR A 180 -8.29 -2.06 -0.33
N LEU A 181 -7.41 -1.37 -1.09
CA LEU A 181 -7.19 0.07 -1.01
C LEU A 181 -6.86 0.51 0.43
N ARG A 182 -5.95 -0.22 1.08
CA ARG A 182 -5.49 0.03 2.46
C ARG A 182 -3.99 0.11 2.50
N GLY A 183 -3.50 0.87 3.46
CA GLY A 183 -2.10 1.06 3.68
C GLY A 183 -1.83 2.14 4.71
N GLU A 184 -0.56 2.37 4.99
CA GLU A 184 -0.11 3.31 5.99
C GLU A 184 1.27 3.87 5.64
N VAL A 185 1.57 5.05 6.20
CA VAL A 185 2.93 5.58 6.32
C VAL A 185 3.41 5.31 7.74
N ILE A 186 4.62 4.79 7.85
CA ILE A 186 5.37 4.70 9.11
C ILE A 186 6.40 5.81 9.11
N ARG A 187 6.44 6.62 10.17
CA ARG A 187 7.44 7.67 10.36
C ARG A 187 8.48 7.27 11.38
N ALA A 188 9.72 7.69 11.13
CA ALA A 188 10.73 7.73 12.18
C ALA A 188 10.26 8.66 13.31
N ALA A 189 10.62 8.32 14.54
CA ALA A 189 10.42 9.21 15.66
C ALA A 189 11.16 10.51 15.39
N PRO A 190 10.49 11.67 15.54
CA PRO A 190 11.13 12.95 15.28
C PRO A 190 12.17 13.23 16.38
N THR A 191 13.24 13.93 16.02
CA THR A 191 14.11 14.55 17.02
C THR A 191 13.53 15.92 17.38
N CYS A 192 13.02 16.06 18.60
CA CYS A 192 12.46 17.32 19.08
C CYS A 192 13.48 18.15 19.86
N GLU A 193 13.27 19.47 19.88
CA GLU A 193 14.08 20.38 20.70
C GLU A 193 13.89 20.09 22.20
N PRO A 194 14.88 20.41 23.06
CA PRO A 194 14.77 20.21 24.50
C PRO A 194 13.52 20.86 25.10
N GLY A 195 12.70 20.06 25.78
CA GLY A 195 11.44 20.52 26.38
C GLY A 195 10.20 20.34 25.51
N GLU A 196 10.37 19.92 24.25
CA GLU A 196 9.28 19.48 23.39
C GLU A 196 9.14 17.95 23.41
N SER A 197 7.90 17.47 23.26
CA SER A 197 7.62 16.06 23.04
C SER A 197 6.80 15.87 21.78
N SER A 198 7.08 14.77 21.07
CA SER A 198 6.22 14.32 19.99
C SER A 198 5.00 13.61 20.56
N LEU A 199 3.94 13.52 19.75
CA LEU A 199 2.71 12.83 20.15
C LEU A 199 2.81 11.29 20.08
N GLY A 200 3.97 10.74 19.75
CA GLY A 200 4.24 9.30 19.66
C GLY A 200 3.59 8.58 18.48
N GLU A 201 2.69 9.23 17.73
CA GLU A 201 1.98 8.58 16.62
C GLU A 201 2.88 8.47 15.40
N ARG A 202 3.27 7.24 15.07
CA ARG A 202 4.23 6.94 14.00
C ARG A 202 3.58 6.30 12.79
N SER A 203 2.49 5.54 12.97
CA SER A 203 1.73 4.99 11.84
C SER A 203 0.55 5.90 11.50
N LEU A 204 0.45 6.25 10.22
CA LEU A 204 -0.64 7.06 9.69
C LEU A 204 -1.34 6.28 8.58
N PRO A 205 -2.55 5.75 8.80
CA PRO A 205 -3.28 5.06 7.75
C PRO A 205 -3.65 6.02 6.61
N TYR A 206 -3.54 5.57 5.37
CA TYR A 206 -3.98 6.39 4.23
C TYR A 206 -5.50 6.44 4.14
N LEU A 207 -6.04 7.61 3.79
CA LEU A 207 -7.37 7.70 3.21
C LEU A 207 -7.24 7.56 1.67
N PRO A 208 -7.87 6.57 1.03
CA PRO A 208 -7.82 6.41 -0.41
C PRO A 208 -8.59 7.52 -1.13
N GLN A 209 -7.99 8.06 -2.19
CA GLN A 209 -8.68 8.82 -3.24
C GLN A 209 -8.76 7.95 -4.50
N VAL A 210 -9.94 7.44 -4.83
CA VAL A 210 -10.15 6.52 -5.96
C VAL A 210 -11.21 7.04 -6.92
N GLN A 211 -11.02 6.79 -8.21
CA GLN A 211 -12.05 7.13 -9.19
C GLN A 211 -13.24 6.17 -9.11
N VAL A 212 -14.44 6.74 -9.23
CA VAL A 212 -15.71 6.03 -9.39
C VAL A 212 -16.39 6.45 -10.68
N ASP A 213 -17.38 5.67 -11.13
CA ASP A 213 -18.18 6.00 -12.30
C ASP A 213 -18.92 7.35 -12.12
N LYS A 214 -19.00 8.12 -13.21
CA LYS A 214 -19.71 9.41 -13.23
C LYS A 214 -21.17 9.28 -12.80
N THR A 215 -21.86 8.23 -13.25
CA THR A 215 -23.25 7.94 -12.89
C THR A 215 -23.42 7.69 -11.38
N TYR A 216 -22.41 7.12 -10.74
CA TYR A 216 -22.39 6.96 -9.29
C TYR A 216 -22.31 8.32 -8.59
N LEU A 217 -21.40 9.21 -9.02
CA LEU A 217 -21.25 10.53 -8.41
C LEU A 217 -22.47 11.43 -8.56
N GLU A 218 -23.18 11.34 -9.68
CA GLU A 218 -24.37 12.15 -9.94
C GLU A 218 -25.53 11.69 -9.07
N GLU A 219 -25.89 10.41 -9.12
CA GLU A 219 -27.09 9.90 -8.43
C GLU A 219 -26.93 8.51 -7.78
N GLY A 220 -25.99 7.69 -8.26
CA GLY A 220 -25.84 6.31 -7.77
C GLY A 220 -25.38 6.23 -6.30
N TRP A 221 -24.65 7.24 -5.80
CA TRP A 221 -24.23 7.31 -4.41
C TRP A 221 -25.39 7.31 -3.43
N LYS A 222 -26.58 7.82 -3.81
CA LYS A 222 -27.78 7.77 -2.94
C LYS A 222 -28.36 6.35 -2.81
N LYS A 223 -27.90 5.41 -3.64
CA LYS A 223 -28.48 4.08 -3.82
C LYS A 223 -27.51 2.94 -3.52
N ALA A 224 -26.23 3.22 -3.34
CA ALA A 224 -25.22 2.20 -3.09
C ALA A 224 -24.17 2.68 -2.08
N GLY A 225 -23.92 1.83 -1.08
CA GLY A 225 -22.95 2.10 -0.03
C GLY A 225 -21.50 2.03 -0.51
N LEU A 226 -20.56 2.43 0.33
CA LEU A 226 -19.14 2.52 0.02
C LEU A 226 -18.41 1.17 0.01
N GLY A 227 -19.03 0.11 0.55
CA GLY A 227 -18.54 -1.27 0.42
C GLY A 227 -17.08 -1.46 0.84
N GLU A 228 -16.31 -2.12 -0.02
CA GLU A 228 -14.88 -2.42 0.17
C GLU A 228 -14.00 -1.19 -0.13
N CYS A 229 -14.46 -0.32 -1.03
CA CYS A 229 -13.77 0.89 -1.41
C CYS A 229 -13.65 1.89 -0.26
N GLY A 230 -14.69 2.03 0.57
CA GLY A 230 -14.68 2.94 1.71
C GLY A 230 -13.73 2.49 2.82
N TYR A 231 -12.80 3.37 3.22
CA TYR A 231 -11.95 3.17 4.38
C TYR A 231 -12.81 3.09 5.63
N THR A 232 -12.76 1.96 6.34
CA THR A 232 -13.53 1.74 7.56
C THR A 232 -12.76 2.28 8.76
N ALA A 233 -13.36 3.18 9.52
CA ALA A 233 -12.78 3.72 10.74
C ALA A 233 -12.56 2.61 11.77
N GLY A 234 -11.40 2.62 12.42
CA GLY A 234 -11.04 1.66 13.47
C GLY A 234 -10.45 2.31 14.71
N ASN A 235 -10.36 3.64 14.76
CA ASN A 235 -9.78 4.36 15.89
C ASN A 235 -10.89 4.89 16.80
N PHE A 236 -10.79 4.60 18.09
CA PHE A 236 -11.72 5.06 19.12
C PHE A 236 -11.12 6.26 19.84
N LEU A 237 -11.72 7.44 19.68
CA LEU A 237 -11.27 8.67 20.35
C LEU A 237 -11.95 8.89 21.71
N LEU A 238 -13.14 8.31 21.86
CA LEU A 238 -13.97 8.33 23.05
C LEU A 238 -14.81 7.07 23.08
N GLY A 239 -15.01 6.50 24.28
CA GLY A 239 -15.80 5.29 24.47
C GLY A 239 -15.10 4.04 23.94
N ASN A 240 -15.80 2.91 24.03
CA ASN A 240 -15.43 1.63 23.42
C ASN A 240 -16.65 1.10 22.67
N GLN A 241 -16.45 0.32 21.62
CA GLN A 241 -17.53 -0.36 20.93
C GLN A 241 -17.71 -1.77 21.47
N ASP A 242 -18.80 -1.99 22.20
CA ASP A 242 -19.17 -3.31 22.71
C ASP A 242 -19.98 -4.12 21.66
N ASP A 243 -20.73 -3.46 20.77
CA ASP A 243 -21.43 -4.06 19.63
C ASP A 243 -21.02 -3.39 18.30
N PRO A 244 -20.46 -4.13 17.32
CA PRO A 244 -20.17 -3.60 15.98
C PRO A 244 -21.35 -2.99 15.22
N LYS A 245 -22.59 -3.24 15.67
CA LYS A 245 -23.82 -2.68 15.08
C LYS A 245 -24.24 -1.33 15.66
N ASP A 246 -23.63 -0.94 16.78
CA ASP A 246 -23.88 0.31 17.50
C ASP A 246 -23.62 1.50 16.57
N ALA A 247 -22.35 1.69 16.19
CA ALA A 247 -21.96 2.68 15.19
C ALA A 247 -20.92 2.14 14.21
N SER A 248 -20.92 2.64 12.98
CA SER A 248 -19.77 2.47 12.08
C SER A 248 -19.60 3.66 11.15
N LEU A 249 -18.36 3.90 10.74
CA LEU A 249 -17.97 4.97 9.84
C LEU A 249 -17.13 4.41 8.69
N LYS A 250 -17.50 4.77 7.46
CA LYS A 250 -16.63 4.64 6.30
C LYS A 250 -16.46 5.98 5.58
N ALA A 251 -15.27 6.20 5.04
CA ALA A 251 -14.94 7.40 4.28
C ALA A 251 -14.23 7.04 2.96
N LEU A 252 -14.51 7.79 1.90
CA LEU A 252 -13.84 7.64 0.61
C LEU A 252 -13.71 8.97 -0.11
N LEU A 253 -12.49 9.38 -0.48
CA LEU A 253 -12.30 10.46 -1.43
C LEU A 253 -12.51 9.92 -2.84
N VAL A 254 -13.33 10.61 -3.62
CA VAL A 254 -13.65 10.24 -5.02
C VAL A 254 -13.18 11.29 -6.03
N ALA A 255 -12.77 12.45 -5.53
CA ALA A 255 -12.09 13.52 -6.24
C ALA A 255 -11.29 14.35 -5.23
N PRO A 256 -10.38 15.25 -5.66
CA PRO A 256 -9.59 16.10 -4.76
C PRO A 256 -10.41 16.95 -3.78
N ASP A 257 -11.70 17.16 -4.07
CA ASP A 257 -12.61 18.00 -3.30
C ASP A 257 -13.94 17.31 -2.98
N THR A 258 -14.06 16.01 -3.24
CA THR A 258 -15.33 15.30 -3.05
C THR A 258 -15.11 14.07 -2.17
N LEU A 259 -15.68 14.13 -0.97
CA LEU A 259 -15.65 13.07 0.03
C LEU A 259 -17.03 12.43 0.13
N LEU A 260 -17.07 11.11 0.16
CA LEU A 260 -18.25 10.33 0.53
C LEU A 260 -18.05 9.75 1.93
N VAL A 261 -19.10 9.83 2.74
CA VAL A 261 -19.11 9.25 4.09
C VAL A 261 -20.34 8.38 4.24
N GLU A 262 -20.15 7.19 4.81
CA GLU A 262 -21.22 6.27 5.21
C GLU A 262 -21.19 6.15 6.72
N VAL A 263 -22.32 6.44 7.36
CA VAL A 263 -22.52 6.25 8.80
C VAL A 263 -23.66 5.27 9.04
N HIS A 264 -23.41 4.32 9.93
CA HIS A 264 -24.43 3.50 10.54
C HIS A 264 -24.51 3.83 12.01
N ASP A 265 -25.74 3.84 12.51
CA ASP A 265 -26.05 4.06 13.91
C ASP A 265 -27.38 3.35 14.20
N ASP A 266 -27.50 2.74 15.37
CA ASP A 266 -28.70 2.04 15.78
C ASP A 266 -29.81 3.02 16.25
N LYS A 267 -29.44 4.23 16.68
CA LYS A 267 -30.31 5.28 17.19
C LYS A 267 -29.80 6.71 16.92
N TRP A 268 -30.51 7.36 15.99
CA TRP A 268 -30.25 8.76 15.65
C TRP A 268 -30.76 9.77 16.69
N THR A 269 -29.95 10.76 17.02
CA THR A 269 -30.27 11.90 17.90
C THR A 269 -30.06 13.26 17.23
N GLY A 270 -30.76 14.27 17.77
CA GLY A 270 -30.82 15.63 17.24
C GLY A 270 -32.10 15.94 16.42
N PRO A 271 -32.29 17.20 16.00
CA PRO A 271 -31.41 18.35 16.26
C PRO A 271 -31.61 18.92 17.67
N SER A 272 -30.52 19.21 18.38
CA SER A 272 -30.54 19.95 19.65
C SER A 272 -29.90 21.33 19.52
N ALA A 273 -29.95 22.12 20.60
CA ALA A 273 -29.35 23.45 20.64
C ALA A 273 -27.80 23.42 20.59
N LYS A 274 -27.18 22.29 20.95
CA LYS A 274 -25.72 22.12 20.95
C LYS A 274 -25.39 20.91 20.08
N TRP A 275 -24.92 21.16 18.86
CA TRP A 275 -24.66 20.11 17.86
C TRP A 275 -23.70 19.01 18.34
N LEU A 276 -22.77 19.31 19.26
CA LEU A 276 -21.88 18.32 19.90
C LEU A 276 -22.63 17.26 20.72
N ASN A 277 -23.89 17.49 21.04
CA ASN A 277 -24.77 16.54 21.72
C ASN A 277 -25.65 15.74 20.75
N ASP A 278 -25.60 16.04 19.45
CA ASP A 278 -26.32 15.31 18.40
C ASP A 278 -25.36 14.33 17.73
N ASP A 279 -25.86 13.36 16.98
CA ASP A 279 -24.99 12.56 16.13
C ASP A 279 -24.45 13.42 14.99
N HIS A 280 -23.14 13.35 14.80
CA HIS A 280 -22.48 14.19 13.82
C HIS A 280 -21.21 13.56 13.27
N VAL A 281 -20.87 13.98 12.06
CA VAL A 281 -19.55 13.76 11.47
C VAL A 281 -18.71 15.00 11.64
N GLU A 282 -17.46 14.84 12.08
CA GLU A 282 -16.45 15.88 12.00
C GLU A 282 -15.53 15.62 10.81
N VAL A 283 -15.19 16.68 10.08
CA VAL A 283 -14.17 16.66 9.04
C VAL A 283 -13.04 17.59 9.45
N TRP A 284 -11.84 17.04 9.50
CA TRP A 284 -10.60 17.75 9.78
C TRP A 284 -9.78 17.84 8.51
N LEU A 285 -9.36 19.05 8.11
CA LEU A 285 -8.49 19.27 6.94
C LEU A 285 -7.22 20.01 7.37
N ALA A 286 -6.06 19.47 7.02
CA ALA A 286 -4.77 20.12 7.23
C ALA A 286 -4.19 20.65 5.90
N PRO A 287 -3.56 21.83 5.91
CA PRO A 287 -2.92 22.41 4.72
C PRO A 287 -1.58 21.73 4.37
N GLU A 288 -0.92 21.11 5.35
CA GLU A 288 0.34 20.37 5.20
C GLU A 288 0.10 18.86 5.27
N ALA A 289 0.99 18.09 4.62
CA ALA A 289 0.86 16.64 4.58
C ALA A 289 1.22 16.06 5.95
N PRO A 290 0.36 15.26 6.61
CA PRO A 290 0.59 14.80 7.97
C PRO A 290 1.93 14.11 8.15
N GLN A 291 2.37 13.36 7.15
CA GLN A 291 3.63 12.61 7.16
C GLN A 291 4.90 13.48 7.03
N GLU A 292 4.77 14.71 6.52
CA GLU A 292 5.89 15.67 6.40
C GLU A 292 6.11 16.45 7.72
N LEU A 293 5.17 16.34 8.67
CA LEU A 293 5.21 17.05 9.94
C LEU A 293 5.93 16.24 11.00
N THR A 294 6.80 16.89 11.77
CA THR A 294 7.54 16.25 12.87
C THR A 294 6.62 15.91 14.05
N GLY A 295 5.61 16.74 14.30
CA GLY A 295 4.78 16.63 15.50
C GLY A 295 5.48 17.08 16.80
N CYS A 296 6.66 17.70 16.69
CA CYS A 296 7.31 18.37 17.81
C CYS A 296 6.64 19.71 18.12
N GLY A 297 6.44 19.99 19.40
CA GLY A 297 5.90 21.26 19.85
C GLY A 297 4.44 21.50 19.45
N LYS A 298 4.06 22.78 19.34
CA LYS A 298 2.72 23.21 18.91
C LYS A 298 2.75 23.56 17.43
N PRO A 299 1.73 23.16 16.64
CA PRO A 299 1.63 23.56 15.24
C PRO A 299 1.62 25.08 15.07
N THR A 300 2.30 25.58 14.04
CA THR A 300 2.25 26.99 13.64
C THR A 300 0.84 27.39 13.20
N ALA A 301 0.59 28.68 12.99
CA ALA A 301 -0.72 29.13 12.52
C ALA A 301 -1.05 28.56 11.13
N GLU A 302 -0.03 28.39 10.29
CA GLU A 302 -0.10 27.91 8.91
C GLU A 302 -0.32 26.39 8.86
N GLN A 303 0.11 25.66 9.88
CA GLN A 303 -0.06 24.20 9.98
C GLN A 303 -1.42 23.78 10.56
N LYS A 304 -2.08 24.67 11.30
CA LYS A 304 -3.30 24.32 12.04
C LYS A 304 -4.40 23.79 11.11
N PRO A 305 -5.02 22.65 11.44
CA PRO A 305 -6.14 22.15 10.68
C PRO A 305 -7.38 23.01 10.89
N SER A 306 -8.31 22.89 9.96
CA SER A 306 -9.68 23.38 10.11
C SER A 306 -10.64 22.23 10.36
N GLN A 307 -11.65 22.46 11.18
CA GLN A 307 -12.66 21.45 11.55
C GLN A 307 -14.06 21.97 11.26
N TRP A 308 -14.89 21.10 10.70
CA TRP A 308 -16.33 21.30 10.57
C TRP A 308 -17.07 20.14 11.23
N GLY A 309 -18.14 20.44 11.95
CA GLY A 309 -19.13 19.47 12.39
C GLY A 309 -20.31 19.43 11.41
N ILE A 310 -20.84 18.24 11.15
CA ILE A 310 -21.97 18.01 10.24
C ILE A 310 -22.97 17.15 10.99
N ARG A 311 -24.09 17.74 11.39
CA ARG A 311 -25.13 16.99 12.08
C ARG A 311 -25.81 16.01 11.13
N ILE A 312 -25.96 14.76 11.54
CA ILE A 312 -26.45 13.71 10.65
C ILE A 312 -27.91 13.89 10.28
N VAL A 313 -28.77 14.27 11.22
CA VAL A 313 -30.23 14.26 11.00
C VAL A 313 -30.72 15.26 9.93
N ASP A 314 -30.00 16.36 9.70
CA ASP A 314 -30.38 17.41 8.77
C ASP A 314 -29.25 17.90 7.85
N GLY A 315 -28.02 17.43 8.05
CA GLY A 315 -26.85 17.84 7.26
C GLY A 315 -26.36 19.27 7.56
N GLN A 316 -26.81 19.89 8.66
CA GLN A 316 -26.37 21.24 9.01
C GLN A 316 -24.87 21.25 9.33
N VAL A 317 -24.15 22.20 8.73
CA VAL A 317 -22.70 22.37 8.90
C VAL A 317 -22.41 23.44 9.97
N PHE A 318 -21.50 23.11 10.88
CA PHE A 318 -21.05 23.97 11.97
C PHE A 318 -19.53 24.21 11.83
N PRO A 319 -19.07 25.46 11.68
CA PRO A 319 -17.65 25.76 11.79
C PRO A 319 -17.20 25.50 13.23
N ALA A 320 -16.06 24.83 13.41
CA ALA A 320 -15.52 24.46 14.72
C ALA A 320 -14.07 24.95 14.87
N PHE A 321 -13.12 24.06 15.14
CA PHE A 321 -11.71 24.42 15.29
C PHE A 321 -11.11 25.08 14.04
N GLY A 322 -10.17 26.02 14.26
CA GLY A 322 -9.47 26.73 13.18
C GLY A 322 -10.24 27.91 12.59
N SER A 323 -11.49 28.16 13.04
CA SER A 323 -12.37 29.22 12.50
C SER A 323 -12.49 29.17 10.97
N PRO A 324 -12.88 28.01 10.39
CA PRO A 324 -12.96 27.87 8.95
C PRO A 324 -13.94 28.87 8.34
N ARG A 325 -13.48 29.60 7.33
CA ARG A 325 -14.28 30.60 6.62
C ARG A 325 -15.05 30.01 5.43
N GLN A 326 -14.57 28.89 4.90
CA GLN A 326 -15.20 28.18 3.80
C GLN A 326 -16.29 27.25 4.35
N THR A 327 -17.41 27.16 3.64
CA THR A 327 -18.52 26.28 4.01
C THR A 327 -18.42 24.96 3.24
N LEU A 328 -18.54 23.83 3.95
CA LEU A 328 -18.74 22.54 3.31
C LEU A 328 -20.12 22.51 2.65
N GLN A 329 -20.21 22.05 1.41
CA GLN A 329 -21.52 21.70 0.85
C GLN A 329 -21.80 20.25 1.20
N VAL A 330 -22.97 19.97 1.75
CA VAL A 330 -23.35 18.63 2.21
C VAL A 330 -24.67 18.25 1.54
N GLU A 331 -24.64 17.13 0.84
CA GLU A 331 -25.83 16.39 0.45
C GLU A 331 -25.94 15.13 1.32
N ARG A 332 -27.17 14.72 1.64
CA ARG A 332 -27.44 13.53 2.43
C ARG A 332 -28.50 12.65 1.78
N ALA A 333 -28.32 11.33 1.90
CA ALA A 333 -29.32 10.34 1.58
C ALA A 333 -29.39 9.27 2.68
N ALA A 334 -30.57 8.69 2.91
CA ALA A 334 -30.68 7.51 3.75
C ALA A 334 -30.03 6.30 3.05
N LEU A 335 -29.39 5.42 3.80
CA LEU A 335 -28.84 4.19 3.26
C LEU A 335 -29.97 3.23 2.84
N PRO A 336 -29.99 2.76 1.59
CA PRO A 336 -31.04 1.84 1.13
C PRO A 336 -31.04 0.53 1.91
N GLY A 337 -32.20 0.18 2.49
CA GLY A 337 -32.40 -1.09 3.19
C GLY A 337 -31.61 -1.24 4.50
N LYS A 338 -30.98 -0.18 5.01
CA LYS A 338 -30.21 -0.18 6.26
C LYS A 338 -30.53 1.05 7.10
N LYS A 339 -30.30 0.97 8.41
CA LYS A 339 -30.30 2.15 9.30
C LYS A 339 -28.96 2.86 9.13
N GLY A 340 -28.96 4.03 8.49
CA GLY A 340 -27.72 4.75 8.19
C GLY A 340 -27.92 5.86 7.17
N TYR A 341 -26.87 6.67 7.00
CA TYR A 341 -26.85 7.78 6.07
C TYR A 341 -25.59 7.77 5.23
N LEU A 342 -25.75 8.20 3.98
CA LEU A 342 -24.67 8.58 3.10
C LEU A 342 -24.61 10.11 3.03
N LEU A 343 -23.41 10.64 3.15
CA LEU A 343 -23.11 12.04 2.96
C LEU A 343 -22.20 12.18 1.75
N LYS A 344 -22.49 13.17 0.90
CA LYS A 344 -21.60 13.64 -0.16
C LYS A 344 -21.20 15.07 0.15
N LEU A 345 -19.90 15.26 0.34
CA LEU A 345 -19.34 16.51 0.83
C LEU A 345 -18.47 17.14 -0.27
N LYS A 346 -18.69 18.42 -0.54
CA LYS A 346 -17.75 19.26 -1.28
C LYS A 346 -16.78 19.92 -0.29
N LEU A 347 -15.51 19.53 -0.37
CA LEU A 347 -14.44 20.00 0.50
C LEU A 347 -13.77 21.27 -0.05
N PRO A 348 -13.33 22.18 0.83
CA PRO A 348 -12.42 23.25 0.47
C PRO A 348 -11.06 22.70 0.07
N THR A 349 -10.47 23.30 -0.97
CA THR A 349 -9.15 22.92 -1.49
C THR A 349 -8.21 24.13 -1.56
N PRO A 350 -6.89 23.92 -1.51
CA PRO A 350 -6.20 22.63 -1.32
C PRO A 350 -6.16 22.19 0.15
N PHE A 351 -6.06 20.88 0.38
CA PHE A 351 -5.66 20.27 1.65
C PHE A 351 -4.67 19.15 1.35
N LYS A 352 -3.88 18.76 2.36
CA LYS A 352 -2.87 17.68 2.25
C LYS A 352 -3.01 16.61 3.33
N GLY A 353 -3.81 16.86 4.36
CA GLY A 353 -4.21 15.87 5.36
C GLY A 353 -5.70 15.94 5.63
N ILE A 354 -6.31 14.80 5.96
CA ILE A 354 -7.75 14.70 6.21
C ILE A 354 -8.03 13.66 7.28
N SER A 355 -9.00 13.90 8.15
CA SER A 355 -9.62 12.84 8.95
C SER A 355 -11.13 13.04 9.03
N VAL A 356 -11.83 11.93 9.14
CA VAL A 356 -13.27 11.90 9.37
C VAL A 356 -13.51 11.24 10.71
N VAL A 357 -14.33 11.87 11.54
CA VAL A 357 -14.75 11.36 12.84
C VAL A 357 -16.26 11.26 12.83
N TYR A 358 -16.80 10.18 13.36
CA TYR A 358 -18.21 10.05 13.68
C TYR A 358 -18.37 10.07 15.19
N SER A 359 -19.24 10.93 15.68
CA SER A 359 -19.63 11.00 17.08
C SER A 359 -21.07 10.51 17.20
N ASP A 360 -21.24 9.43 17.95
CA ASP A 360 -22.53 8.89 18.35
C ASP A 360 -22.91 9.46 19.74
N SER A 361 -24.15 9.92 19.84
CA SER A 361 -24.77 10.51 21.01
C SER A 361 -26.14 9.88 21.24
N ASP A 362 -26.15 8.60 21.55
CA ASP A 362 -27.33 7.80 21.87
C ASP A 362 -28.34 8.49 22.83
N SER A 363 -27.87 9.25 23.82
CA SER A 363 -28.73 9.97 24.78
C SER A 363 -29.12 11.40 24.38
N GLY A 364 -28.54 11.97 23.32
CA GLY A 364 -28.73 13.38 22.93
C GLY A 364 -28.19 14.39 23.95
N LYS A 365 -27.35 13.95 24.89
CA LYS A 365 -26.84 14.77 26.01
C LYS A 365 -25.34 14.95 26.00
N LYS A 366 -24.61 13.95 25.52
CA LYS A 366 -23.15 13.91 25.45
C LYS A 366 -22.75 12.86 24.41
N GLN A 367 -21.55 13.03 23.86
CA GLN A 367 -20.90 12.03 23.02
C GLN A 367 -20.62 10.78 23.86
N GLU A 368 -20.97 9.61 23.35
CA GLU A 368 -20.78 8.32 24.01
C GLU A 368 -19.64 7.54 23.35
N LEU A 369 -19.62 7.56 22.02
CA LEU A 369 -18.63 6.90 21.17
C LEU A 369 -18.12 7.85 20.08
N MET A 370 -16.81 7.83 19.81
CA MET A 370 -16.21 8.55 18.69
C MET A 370 -15.31 7.64 17.87
N LEU A 371 -15.70 7.39 16.61
CA LEU A 371 -15.00 6.56 15.63
C LEU A 371 -14.26 7.44 14.63
N ALA A 372 -12.99 7.15 14.33
CA ALA A 372 -12.19 7.99 13.44
C ALA A 372 -11.35 7.19 12.43
N THR A 373 -11.12 7.83 11.28
CA THR A 373 -10.25 7.29 10.23
C THR A 373 -8.76 7.33 10.61
N SER A 374 -8.37 8.17 11.57
CA SER A 374 -7.04 8.22 12.19
C SER A 374 -7.13 8.47 13.69
N LEU A 375 -6.00 8.40 14.41
CA LEU A 375 -5.86 8.81 15.81
C LEU A 375 -5.80 10.33 15.97
N VAL A 376 -6.73 11.04 15.33
CA VAL A 376 -6.77 12.50 15.31
C VAL A 376 -6.72 13.07 16.73
N LYS A 377 -5.78 13.99 16.96
CA LYS A 377 -5.67 14.77 18.21
C LYS A 377 -6.04 16.22 17.92
N PHE A 378 -6.75 16.83 18.86
CA PHE A 378 -7.33 18.17 18.68
C PHE A 378 -6.29 19.20 18.25
N GLY A 379 -6.48 19.75 17.04
CA GLY A 379 -5.60 20.78 16.48
C GLY A 379 -4.21 20.30 16.05
N ARG A 380 -3.99 18.98 15.90
CA ARG A 380 -2.69 18.36 15.59
C ARG A 380 -2.70 17.77 14.16
N PRO A 381 -2.25 18.52 13.15
CA PRO A 381 -2.31 18.10 11.74
C PRO A 381 -1.52 16.82 11.42
N GLU A 382 -0.45 16.54 12.17
CA GLU A 382 0.41 15.36 12.04
C GLU A 382 -0.25 14.04 12.46
N THR A 383 -1.49 14.10 12.96
CA THR A 383 -2.30 12.94 13.38
C THR A 383 -3.44 12.65 12.41
N LEU A 384 -3.57 13.43 11.33
CA LEU A 384 -4.57 13.21 10.29
C LEU A 384 -4.14 12.11 9.31
N ASN A 385 -5.07 11.58 8.52
CA ASN A 385 -4.71 10.65 7.45
C ASN A 385 -3.98 11.40 6.31
N PRO A 386 -2.84 10.87 5.81
CA PRO A 386 -2.36 11.20 4.48
C PRO A 386 -3.35 10.69 3.42
N VAL A 387 -3.40 11.34 2.26
CA VAL A 387 -4.21 10.89 1.12
C VAL A 387 -3.36 10.07 0.17
N ARG A 388 -3.78 8.83 -0.13
CA ARG A 388 -3.21 8.02 -1.22
C ARG A 388 -4.08 8.18 -2.46
N VAL A 389 -3.55 8.86 -3.47
CA VAL A 389 -4.21 8.94 -4.78
C VAL A 389 -4.00 7.64 -5.53
N VAL A 390 -5.09 6.97 -5.88
CA VAL A 390 -5.09 5.70 -6.61
C VAL A 390 -5.38 5.98 -8.08
N SER A 391 -4.43 5.64 -8.95
CA SER A 391 -4.57 5.78 -10.39
C SER A 391 -5.60 4.77 -10.93
N PRO A 392 -6.39 5.11 -11.97
CA PRO A 392 -7.28 4.14 -12.62
C PRO A 392 -6.55 2.94 -13.25
N LYS A 393 -5.23 3.06 -13.47
CA LYS A 393 -4.39 1.93 -13.89
C LYS A 393 -4.13 0.92 -12.77
N GLU A 394 -4.23 1.36 -11.52
CA GLU A 394 -4.05 0.53 -10.32
C GLU A 394 -5.40 -0.04 -9.89
N ALA A 395 -6.40 0.82 -9.67
CA ALA A 395 -7.76 0.42 -9.33
C ALA A 395 -8.78 1.56 -9.55
N THR A 396 -10.04 1.16 -9.68
CA THR A 396 -11.21 2.03 -9.63
C THR A 396 -12.25 1.40 -8.70
N CYS A 397 -13.37 2.08 -8.48
CA CYS A 397 -14.49 1.57 -7.70
C CYS A 397 -15.78 1.61 -8.51
N ALA A 398 -16.50 0.50 -8.54
CA ALA A 398 -17.77 0.36 -9.26
C ALA A 398 -18.84 -0.31 -8.40
N VAL A 399 -20.10 -0.03 -8.68
CA VAL A 399 -21.22 -0.61 -7.94
C VAL A 399 -21.38 -2.09 -8.30
N LYS A 400 -21.30 -2.96 -7.31
CA LYS A 400 -21.61 -4.39 -7.38
C LYS A 400 -22.50 -4.75 -6.21
N ASN A 401 -23.66 -5.35 -6.48
CA ASN A 401 -24.62 -5.76 -5.45
C ASN A 401 -25.02 -4.64 -4.47
N GLY A 402 -25.20 -3.41 -4.98
CA GLY A 402 -25.63 -2.27 -4.16
C GLY A 402 -24.57 -1.64 -3.27
N VAL A 403 -23.29 -1.99 -3.46
CA VAL A 403 -22.15 -1.34 -2.79
C VAL A 403 -21.00 -1.12 -3.76
N LEU A 404 -20.07 -0.21 -3.46
CA LEU A 404 -18.82 -0.08 -4.20
C LEU A 404 -17.90 -1.27 -3.90
N ALA A 405 -17.49 -1.96 -4.95
CA ALA A 405 -16.45 -2.97 -4.92
C ALA A 405 -15.20 -2.42 -5.63
N VAL A 406 -14.03 -2.83 -5.16
CA VAL A 406 -12.77 -2.51 -5.82
C VAL A 406 -12.75 -3.21 -7.16
N VAL A 407 -12.49 -2.46 -8.22
CA VAL A 407 -12.27 -2.97 -9.58
C VAL A 407 -10.80 -2.77 -9.89
N PRO A 408 -9.99 -3.84 -9.83
CA PRO A 408 -8.57 -3.78 -10.16
C PRO A 408 -8.38 -3.18 -11.55
N GLY A 409 -7.33 -2.39 -11.70
CA GLY A 409 -6.95 -1.82 -12.98
C GLY A 409 -6.67 -2.92 -14.01
N PRO A 410 -6.68 -2.56 -15.31
CA PRO A 410 -6.34 -3.51 -16.36
C PRO A 410 -4.92 -4.06 -16.13
N PRO A 411 -4.65 -5.33 -16.47
CA PRO A 411 -3.30 -5.88 -16.44
C PRO A 411 -2.35 -4.95 -17.20
N PRO A 412 -1.13 -4.72 -16.69
CA PRO A 412 -0.19 -3.85 -17.37
C PRO A 412 0.13 -4.45 -18.74
N LYS A 413 0.13 -3.59 -19.77
CA LYS A 413 0.60 -3.97 -21.10
C LYS A 413 2.12 -3.94 -21.08
N THR A 414 2.73 -5.02 -20.62
CA THR A 414 4.19 -5.18 -20.63
C THR A 414 4.61 -5.91 -21.90
N GLU A 415 5.71 -5.45 -22.49
CA GLU A 415 6.42 -6.26 -23.48
C GLU A 415 6.99 -7.50 -22.78
N PRO A 416 7.04 -8.68 -23.44
CA PRO A 416 7.54 -9.91 -22.84
C PRO A 416 8.92 -9.76 -22.18
N ASP A 417 9.81 -8.98 -22.79
CA ASP A 417 11.19 -8.77 -22.35
C ASP A 417 11.37 -7.57 -21.40
N VAL A 418 10.28 -6.92 -20.96
CA VAL A 418 10.30 -5.85 -19.95
C VAL A 418 9.76 -6.39 -18.64
N ALA A 419 10.51 -6.22 -17.55
CA ALA A 419 10.16 -6.76 -16.25
C ALA A 419 8.94 -6.04 -15.68
N VAL A 420 8.00 -6.83 -15.16
CA VAL A 420 6.81 -6.29 -14.49
C VAL A 420 7.20 -5.51 -13.23
N LEU A 421 8.19 -5.99 -12.48
CA LEU A 421 8.73 -5.33 -11.27
C LEU A 421 9.88 -4.36 -11.54
N GLY A 422 10.10 -3.97 -12.80
CA GLY A 422 11.25 -3.17 -13.25
C GLY A 422 11.05 -1.65 -13.24
N MET A 423 10.02 -1.12 -12.60
CA MET A 423 9.73 0.32 -12.61
C MET A 423 9.97 0.93 -11.22
N PRO A 424 10.90 1.91 -11.09
CA PRO A 424 10.66 3.07 -10.25
C PRO A 424 9.64 4.02 -10.89
#